data_AF-A0AA35RSU8-F1
#
_entry.id   AF-A0AA35RSU8-F1
#
_cell.length_a   1.000
_cell.length_b   1.000
_cell.length_c   1.000
_cell.angle_alpha   90.00
_cell.angle_beta   90.00
_cell.angle_gamma   90.00
#
_symmetry.space_group_name_H-M   'P 1'
#
loop_
_entity.id
_entity.type
_entity.pdbx_description
1 polymer ?
#
loop_
_entity_poly.entity_id
_entity_poly.type
_entity_poly.pdbx_seq_one_letter_code
_entity_poly.pdbx_strand_id
1 'polypeptide(L)'
;SYVFKLADFGTARELRADETFISLHGTEEYLYPGMYERALVNPSKRHKFFAQVDLWSVGATFFHAATGRLPFQPFRKRDDKKLMYHMISSKQPGVISGWQLEPSGDIIYSETLPSDTIISDGLKDL
;
A
#
# COMPACT_ATOMS: atom_id res chain seq x y z
N SER A 1 -23.03 0.90 17.27
CA SER A 1 -22.34 -0.07 16.40
C SER A 1 -22.27 0.53 15.02
N TYR A 2 -21.09 0.54 14.39
CA TYR A 2 -20.91 1.00 13.01
C TYR A 2 -20.81 -0.23 12.11
N VAL A 3 -21.53 -0.21 10.99
CA VAL A 3 -21.48 -1.28 9.98
C VAL A 3 -20.85 -0.71 8.72
N PHE A 4 -19.66 -1.20 8.38
CA PHE A 4 -18.95 -0.82 7.17
C PHE A 4 -19.26 -1.83 6.06
N LYS A 5 -19.45 -1.33 4.84
CA LYS A 5 -19.72 -2.15 3.65
C LYS A 5 -18.79 -1.68 2.53
N LEU A 6 -18.26 -2.64 1.78
CA LEU A 6 -17.50 -2.33 0.57
C LEU A 6 -18.46 -1.86 -0.55
N ALA A 7 -18.00 -0.91 -1.35
CA ALA A 7 -18.72 -0.33 -2.47
C ALA A 7 -17.72 -0.02 -3.61
N ASP A 8 -18.21 0.56 -4.71
CA ASP A 8 -17.42 0.93 -5.90
C ASP A 8 -16.71 -0.26 -6.58
N PHE A 9 -17.49 -1.28 -6.92
CA PHE A 9 -17.05 -2.46 -7.67
C PHE A 9 -16.90 -2.18 -9.18
N GLY A 10 -16.81 -0.92 -9.62
CA GLY A 10 -16.77 -0.56 -11.05
C GLY A 10 -15.56 -1.09 -11.81
N THR A 11 -14.49 -1.44 -11.08
CA THR A 11 -13.26 -2.05 -11.62
C THR A 11 -13.09 -3.50 -11.20
N ALA A 12 -14.03 -4.05 -10.43
CA ALA A 12 -13.99 -5.43 -9.96
C ALA A 12 -14.26 -6.41 -11.10
N ARG A 13 -13.68 -7.61 -11.00
CA ARG A 13 -13.87 -8.70 -11.94
C ARG A 13 -13.90 -10.02 -11.16
N GLU A 14 -14.77 -10.93 -11.58
CA GLU A 14 -14.75 -12.31 -11.11
C GLU A 14 -13.51 -13.04 -11.67
N LEU A 15 -12.70 -13.62 -10.79
CA LEU A 15 -11.52 -14.39 -11.14
C LEU A 15 -11.68 -15.82 -10.64
N ARG A 16 -11.29 -16.81 -11.46
CA ARG A 16 -11.10 -18.18 -10.97
C ARG A 16 -9.89 -18.24 -10.02
N ALA A 17 -9.82 -19.27 -9.18
CA ALA A 17 -8.81 -19.38 -8.12
C ALA A 17 -7.35 -19.26 -8.61
N ASP A 18 -7.10 -19.63 -9.87
CA ASP A 18 -5.80 -19.61 -10.55
C ASP A 18 -5.71 -18.56 -11.67
N GLU A 19 -6.75 -17.74 -11.85
CA GLU A 19 -6.82 -16.74 -12.91
C GLU A 19 -5.99 -15.51 -12.55
N THR A 20 -5.15 -15.10 -13.50
CA THR A 20 -4.34 -13.89 -13.39
C THR A 20 -4.90 -12.77 -14.25
N PHE A 21 -4.77 -11.53 -13.81
CA PHE A 21 -5.19 -10.36 -14.59
C PHE A 21 -4.03 -9.43 -14.94
N ILE A 22 -4.31 -8.54 -15.91
CA ILE A 22 -3.36 -7.59 -16.51
C ILE A 22 -3.85 -6.14 -16.34
N SER A 23 -5.12 -5.91 -16.00
CA SER A 23 -5.71 -4.58 -15.87
C SER A 23 -5.11 -3.78 -14.71
N LEU A 24 -4.85 -2.49 -14.96
CA LEU A 24 -4.32 -1.54 -13.97
C LEU A 24 -5.47 -0.65 -13.49
N HIS A 25 -6.00 -0.94 -12.31
CA HIS A 25 -6.99 -0.12 -11.63
C HIS A 25 -6.55 0.05 -10.17
N GLY A 26 -6.92 1.18 -9.56
CA GLY A 26 -6.66 1.46 -8.14
C GLY A 26 -6.15 2.87 -7.88
N THR A 27 -6.07 3.21 -6.61
CA THR A 27 -5.56 4.50 -6.12
C THR A 27 -4.08 4.36 -5.80
N GLU A 28 -3.24 5.28 -6.31
CA GLU A 28 -1.77 5.16 -6.33
C GLU A 28 -1.18 4.72 -4.97
N GLU A 29 -1.65 5.30 -3.87
CA GLU A 29 -1.16 5.07 -2.52
C GLU A 29 -1.50 3.69 -1.94
N TYR A 30 -2.44 2.97 -2.57
CA TYR A 30 -2.94 1.67 -2.16
C TYR A 30 -2.62 0.57 -3.17
N LEU A 31 -1.83 0.87 -4.21
CA LEU A 31 -1.45 -0.10 -5.21
C LEU A 31 -0.35 -1.03 -4.71
N TYR A 32 -0.53 -2.32 -4.99
CA TYR A 32 0.53 -3.34 -4.83
C TYR A 32 1.78 -2.94 -5.64
N PRO A 33 3.02 -3.19 -5.14
CA PRO A 33 4.25 -2.70 -5.78
C PRO A 33 4.39 -3.02 -7.27
N GLY A 34 4.03 -4.24 -7.69
CA GLY A 34 4.10 -4.61 -9.11
C GLY A 34 3.07 -3.88 -9.99
N MET A 35 1.89 -3.57 -9.45
CA MET A 35 0.88 -2.76 -10.15
C MET A 35 1.32 -1.30 -10.21
N TYR A 36 1.86 -0.77 -9.11
CA TYR A 36 2.42 0.58 -9.04
C TYR A 36 3.54 0.77 -10.07
N GLU A 37 4.50 -0.17 -10.11
CA GLU A 37 5.61 -0.14 -11.08
C GLU A 37 5.07 -0.03 -12.49
N ARG A 38 4.14 -0.91 -12.86
CA ARG A 38 3.60 -0.96 -14.21
C ARG A 38 2.73 0.24 -14.55
N ALA A 39 2.01 0.82 -13.60
CA ALA A 39 1.19 2.01 -13.84
C ALA A 39 2.02 3.29 -13.97
N LEU A 40 3.07 3.44 -13.15
CA LEU A 40 3.68 4.76 -12.88
C LEU A 40 5.19 4.84 -13.11
N VAL A 41 5.90 3.71 -13.21
CA VAL A 41 7.37 3.68 -13.29
C VAL A 41 7.87 3.05 -14.59
N ASN A 42 7.37 1.85 -14.94
CA ASN A 42 7.78 1.08 -16.11
C ASN A 42 6.58 0.37 -16.77
N PRO A 43 5.83 1.06 -17.65
CA PRO A 43 4.64 0.51 -18.32
C PRO A 43 4.89 -0.72 -19.20
N SER A 44 6.11 -0.88 -19.69
CA SER A 44 6.50 -1.99 -20.57
C SER A 44 6.61 -3.33 -19.83
N LYS A 45 6.68 -3.32 -18.49
CA LYS A 45 6.85 -4.53 -17.70
C LYS A 45 5.54 -5.33 -17.63
N ARG A 46 5.58 -6.58 -18.07
CA ARG A 46 4.42 -7.49 -18.05
C ARG A 46 4.40 -8.30 -16.77
N HIS A 47 3.57 -7.89 -15.83
CA HIS A 47 3.26 -8.66 -14.61
C HIS A 47 1.88 -9.32 -14.75
N LYS A 48 1.78 -10.55 -14.27
CA LYS A 48 0.52 -11.24 -14.01
C LYS A 48 0.21 -11.08 -12.53
N PHE A 49 -0.99 -10.59 -12.20
CA PHE A 49 -1.42 -10.35 -10.82
C PHE A 49 -2.46 -11.39 -10.40
N PHE A 50 -2.42 -11.77 -9.12
CA PHE A 50 -3.35 -12.72 -8.48
C PHE A 50 -4.32 -11.97 -7.58
N ALA A 51 -5.41 -12.62 -7.17
CA ALA A 51 -6.39 -12.04 -6.24
C ALA A 51 -5.79 -11.53 -4.91
N GLN A 52 -4.64 -12.07 -4.49
CA GLN A 52 -3.95 -11.66 -3.25
C GLN A 52 -3.47 -10.20 -3.26
N VAL A 53 -3.39 -9.55 -4.43
CA VAL A 53 -3.00 -8.13 -4.52
C VAL A 53 -3.97 -7.19 -3.78
N ASP A 54 -5.23 -7.59 -3.61
CA ASP A 54 -6.22 -6.81 -2.85
C ASP A 54 -5.89 -6.78 -1.34
N LEU A 55 -5.14 -7.75 -0.83
CA LEU A 55 -4.71 -7.74 0.58
C LEU A 55 -3.76 -6.57 0.88
N TRP A 56 -3.05 -6.08 -0.13
CA TRP A 56 -2.20 -4.90 0.03
C TRP A 56 -3.01 -3.65 0.32
N SER A 57 -4.05 -3.39 -0.48
CA SER A 57 -4.89 -2.19 -0.32
C SER A 57 -5.69 -2.24 0.98
N VAL A 58 -6.11 -3.43 1.41
CA VAL A 58 -6.71 -3.67 2.73
C VAL A 58 -5.73 -3.34 3.86
N GLY A 59 -4.50 -3.87 3.80
CA GLY A 59 -3.48 -3.58 4.81
C GLY A 59 -3.14 -2.09 4.91
N ALA A 60 -2.99 -1.42 3.76
CA ALA A 60 -2.77 0.03 3.72
C ALA A 60 -3.97 0.82 4.29
N THR A 61 -5.19 0.36 4.04
CA THR A 61 -6.42 0.96 4.59
C THR A 61 -6.51 0.80 6.11
N PHE A 62 -6.15 -0.37 6.66
CA PHE A 62 -6.10 -0.57 8.11
C PHE A 62 -5.04 0.27 8.79
N PHE A 63 -3.84 0.35 8.21
CA PHE A 63 -2.81 1.26 8.72
C PHE A 63 -3.30 2.70 8.73
N HIS A 64 -3.93 3.14 7.64
CA HIS A 64 -4.47 4.49 7.54
C HIS A 64 -5.60 4.75 8.54
N ALA A 65 -6.52 3.80 8.71
CA ALA A 65 -7.59 3.92 9.71
C ALA A 65 -7.05 3.98 11.15
N ALA A 66 -6.01 3.22 11.47
CA ALA A 66 -5.39 3.19 12.80
C ALA A 66 -4.57 4.45 13.11
N THR A 67 -3.94 5.07 12.11
CA THR A 67 -2.92 6.10 12.32
C THR A 67 -3.29 7.48 11.78
N GLY A 68 -4.30 7.56 10.91
CA GLY A 68 -4.61 8.77 10.14
C GLY A 68 -3.55 9.14 9.10
N ARG A 69 -2.60 8.24 8.79
CA ARG A 69 -1.50 8.46 7.84
C ARG A 69 -1.36 7.31 6.85
N LEU A 70 -0.80 7.59 5.67
CA LEU A 70 -0.44 6.52 4.73
C LEU A 70 0.75 5.72 5.26
N PRO A 71 0.79 4.40 5.03
CA PRO A 71 1.90 3.55 5.49
C PRO A 71 3.21 3.94 4.83
N PHE A 72 3.20 4.29 3.53
CA PHE A 72 4.39 4.68 2.78
C PHE A 72 4.21 6.06 2.18
N GLN A 73 5.11 6.98 2.51
CA GLN A 73 4.98 8.36 2.06
C GLN A 73 6.36 9.00 1.83
N PRO A 74 6.76 9.23 0.57
CA PRO A 74 7.93 10.05 0.26
C PRO A 74 7.64 11.51 0.60
N PHE A 75 8.69 12.31 0.80
CA PHE A 75 8.55 13.73 1.18
C PHE A 75 7.73 14.51 0.15
N ARG A 76 8.03 14.28 -1.14
CA ARG A 76 7.34 14.91 -2.28
C ARG A 76 6.04 14.20 -2.68
N LYS A 77 5.54 13.25 -1.88
CA LYS A 77 4.27 12.53 -2.11
C LYS A 77 4.20 11.96 -3.54
N ARG A 78 3.13 12.27 -4.30
CA ARG A 78 2.87 11.75 -5.65
C ARG A 78 3.90 12.19 -6.70
N ASP A 79 4.71 13.21 -6.43
CA ASP A 79 5.69 13.72 -7.38
C ASP A 79 6.95 12.83 -7.45
N ASP A 80 7.21 11.98 -6.44
CA ASP A 80 8.37 11.09 -6.42
C ASP A 80 7.99 9.61 -6.56
N LYS A 81 7.52 9.28 -7.77
CA LYS A 81 7.06 7.93 -8.10
C LYS A 81 8.15 6.87 -7.98
N LYS A 82 9.41 7.23 -8.25
CA LYS A 82 10.54 6.29 -8.18
C LYS A 82 10.89 5.97 -6.73
N LEU A 83 10.95 6.97 -5.86
CA LEU A 83 11.18 6.75 -4.44
C LEU A 83 10.03 5.96 -3.83
N MET A 84 8.77 6.33 -4.13
CA MET A 84 7.60 5.59 -3.66
C MET A 84 7.69 4.11 -4.06
N TYR A 85 8.00 3.81 -5.33
CA TYR A 85 8.18 2.43 -5.77
C TYR A 85 9.31 1.71 -5.04
N HIS A 86 10.46 2.36 -4.85
CA HIS A 86 11.56 1.81 -4.07
C HIS A 86 11.12 1.48 -2.63
N MET A 87 10.39 2.39 -1.98
CA MET A 87 9.89 2.21 -0.61
C MET A 87 9.05 0.94 -0.46
N ILE A 88 8.08 0.74 -1.35
CA ILE A 88 7.12 -0.36 -1.24
C ILE A 88 7.65 -1.70 -1.77
N SER A 89 8.64 -1.67 -2.67
CA SER A 89 9.21 -2.88 -3.30
C SER A 89 10.44 -3.42 -2.59
N SER A 90 11.20 -2.57 -1.89
CA SER A 90 12.52 -2.92 -1.31
C SER A 90 12.51 -2.98 0.21
N LYS A 91 11.36 -2.74 0.86
CA LYS A 91 11.22 -2.86 2.32
C LYS A 91 11.51 -4.29 2.79
N GLN A 92 12.07 -4.42 3.99
CA GLN A 92 12.29 -5.72 4.60
C GLN A 92 10.95 -6.40 4.94
N PRO A 93 10.90 -7.75 5.02
CA PRO A 93 9.78 -8.45 5.64
C PRO A 93 9.49 -7.90 7.04
N GLY A 94 8.21 -7.83 7.43
CA GLY A 94 7.80 -7.27 8.72
C GLY A 94 7.59 -5.74 8.71
N VAL A 95 8.25 -5.00 7.82
CA VAL A 95 8.05 -3.54 7.72
C VAL A 95 6.62 -3.20 7.28
N ILE A 96 5.94 -2.38 8.06
CA ILE A 96 4.55 -1.94 7.81
C ILE A 96 4.44 -0.47 7.40
N SER A 97 5.46 0.34 7.65
CA SER A 97 5.48 1.74 7.22
C SER A 97 6.88 2.22 6.83
N GLY A 98 6.93 3.29 6.05
CA GLY A 98 8.15 3.96 5.61
C GLY A 98 7.89 5.41 5.27
N TRP A 99 8.59 6.34 5.90
CA TRP A 99 8.40 7.77 5.67
C TRP A 99 9.71 8.49 5.42
N GLN A 100 9.69 9.43 4.47
CA GLN A 100 10.76 10.39 4.28
C GLN A 100 10.30 11.75 4.81
N LEU A 101 10.96 12.24 5.86
CA LEU A 101 10.54 13.46 6.58
C LEU A 101 11.12 14.74 5.99
N GLU A 102 12.22 14.64 5.24
CA GLU A 102 12.93 15.78 4.67
C GLU A 102 13.24 15.56 3.19
N PRO A 103 13.39 16.62 2.38
CA PRO A 103 13.83 16.49 0.99
C PRO A 103 15.18 15.78 0.92
N SER A 104 15.25 14.68 0.16
CA SER A 104 16.48 13.87 0.02
C SER A 104 16.98 13.23 1.33
N GLY A 105 16.19 13.23 2.40
CA GLY A 105 16.51 12.53 3.64
C GLY A 105 16.32 11.02 3.53
N ASP A 106 16.77 10.29 4.55
CA ASP A 106 16.60 8.85 4.63
C ASP A 106 15.12 8.45 4.79
N ILE A 107 14.81 7.22 4.38
CA ILE A 107 13.52 6.60 4.64
C ILE A 107 13.57 5.95 6.03
N ILE A 108 12.65 6.36 6.90
CA ILE A 108 12.46 5.76 8.21
C ILE A 108 11.43 4.65 8.08
N TYR A 109 11.88 3.40 8.05
CA TYR A 109 11.02 2.23 8.08
C TYR A 109 10.66 1.83 9.52
N SER A 110 9.46 1.27 9.70
CA SER A 110 9.03 0.70 10.98
C SER A 110 8.26 -0.61 10.77
N GLU A 111 8.42 -1.52 11.73
CA GLU A 111 7.67 -2.76 11.86
C GLU A 111 6.49 -2.63 12.84
N THR A 112 6.38 -1.48 13.52
CA THR A 112 5.37 -1.20 14.55
C THR A 112 4.55 0.03 14.21
N LEU A 113 3.33 0.08 14.76
CA LEU A 113 2.48 1.25 14.64
C LEU A 113 3.10 2.46 15.37
N PRO A 114 2.92 3.68 14.85
CA PRO A 114 3.38 4.90 15.50
C PRO A 114 2.87 5.04 16.93
N SER A 115 3.68 5.62 17.83
CA SER A 115 3.31 5.77 19.24
C SER A 115 2.10 6.70 19.46
N ASP A 116 1.81 7.58 18.50
CA ASP A 116 0.70 8.52 18.50
C ASP A 116 -0.61 7.95 17.91
N THR A 117 -0.66 6.64 17.61
CA THR A 117 -1.89 5.97 17.20
C THR A 117 -2.93 5.92 18.33
N ILE A 118 -4.21 5.94 17.94
CA ILE A 118 -5.35 5.82 18.86
C ILE A 118 -5.64 4.36 19.28
N ILE A 119 -4.93 3.40 18.69
CA ILE A 119 -5.10 1.98 18.97
C ILE A 119 -4.43 1.63 20.30
N SER A 120 -5.12 0.88 21.16
CA SER A 120 -4.57 0.39 22.44
C SER A 120 -3.44 -0.63 22.21
N ASP A 121 -2.45 -0.69 23.10
CA ASP A 121 -1.29 -1.58 22.95
C ASP A 121 -1.67 -3.05 22.75
N GLY A 122 -2.65 -3.57 23.50
CA GLY A 122 -3.11 -4.95 23.32
C GLY A 122 -3.71 -5.26 21.94
N LEU A 123 -4.15 -4.26 21.18
CA LEU A 123 -4.61 -4.43 19.78
C LEU A 123 -3.47 -4.23 18.77
N LYS A 124 -2.34 -3.63 19.16
CA LYS A 124 -1.13 -3.55 18.33
C LYS A 124 -0.39 -4.88 18.28
N ASP A 125 -0.51 -5.68 19.34
CA ASP A 125 0.20 -6.96 19.52
C ASP A 125 -0.57 -8.19 18.99
N LEU A 126 -1.77 -7.98 18.41
CA LEU A 126 -2.61 -9.02 17.79
C LEU A 126 -2.21 -9.27 16.33
#